data_AF-A0A7Z2VZD0-F1
#
_entry.id   AF-A0A7Z2VZD0-F1
#
_cell.length_a   1.000
_cell.length_b   1.000
_cell.length_c   1.000
_cell.angle_alpha   90.00
_cell.angle_beta   90.00
_cell.angle_gamma   90.00
#
_symmetry.space_group_name_H-M   'P 1'
#
loop_
_entity.id
_entity.type
_entity.pdbx_description
1 polymer ?
#
loop_
_entity_poly.entity_id
_entity_poly.type
_entity_poly.pdbx_seq_one_letter_code
_entity_poly.pdbx_strand_id
1 'polypeptide(L)'
;MHKKSSPRLPLHTVEQLFEKLKYDESRLEQSWSVYDTFNFVVTAHHLYIDWLQGKRGATAEQAHRAHNLSSEAKALFKAVTEVSNGTKHWELTDPKKKESQIIDEVTPPCIDDYESYCFGEMVHFRFNDYYISIFAASALIIGYFEWMIFGKDKPTADELDDALASFKIAPT
;
A
#
# COMPACT_ATOMS: atom_id res chain seq x y z
N MET A 1 36.86 -18.39 -0.35
CA MET A 1 36.03 -17.32 0.26
C MET A 1 34.62 -17.87 0.47
N HIS A 2 34.16 -18.04 1.72
CA HIS A 2 32.76 -18.34 1.97
C HIS A 2 31.93 -17.09 1.71
N LYS A 3 31.04 -17.13 0.71
CA LYS A 3 30.07 -16.06 0.47
C LYS A 3 29.11 -16.05 1.65
N LYS A 4 29.14 -14.99 2.48
CA LYS A 4 28.20 -14.84 3.59
C LYS A 4 26.78 -14.83 3.05
N SER A 5 25.91 -15.66 3.62
CA SER A 5 24.48 -15.64 3.29
C SER A 5 23.86 -14.32 3.73
N SER A 6 22.87 -13.84 2.98
CA SER A 6 22.09 -12.67 3.39
C SER A 6 21.33 -12.98 4.69
N PRO A 7 21.44 -12.15 5.74
CA PRO A 7 20.71 -12.36 6.98
C PRO A 7 19.26 -11.91 6.79
N ARG A 8 18.42 -12.82 6.30
CA ARG A 8 16.99 -12.56 6.08
C ARG A 8 16.13 -13.72 6.56
N LEU A 9 14.89 -13.40 6.95
CA LEU A 9 13.86 -14.41 7.17
C LEU A 9 13.62 -15.21 5.87
N PRO A 10 13.08 -16.43 5.95
CA PRO A 10 12.87 -17.30 4.79
C PRO A 10 11.71 -16.87 3.87
N LEU A 11 11.63 -15.57 3.56
CA LEU A 11 10.80 -14.99 2.51
C LEU A 11 11.69 -14.76 1.29
N HIS A 12 11.38 -15.44 0.20
CA HIS A 12 12.27 -15.60 -0.94
C HIS A 12 11.66 -15.20 -2.26
N THR A 13 10.33 -15.15 -2.36
CA THR A 13 9.60 -14.78 -3.59
C THR A 13 8.59 -13.67 -3.33
N VAL A 14 8.22 -12.97 -4.41
CA VAL A 14 7.21 -11.90 -4.38
C VAL A 14 5.91 -12.42 -3.79
N GLU A 15 5.51 -13.63 -4.17
CA GLU A 15 4.31 -14.33 -3.71
C GLU A 15 4.36 -14.57 -2.19
N GLN A 16 5.50 -14.99 -1.64
CA GLN A 16 5.63 -15.19 -0.18
C GLN A 16 5.51 -13.89 0.61
N LEU A 17 6.09 -12.79 0.10
CA LEU A 17 5.93 -11.49 0.74
C LEU A 17 4.49 -10.97 0.57
N PHE A 18 3.82 -11.30 -0.52
CA PHE A 18 2.41 -11.02 -0.72
C PHE A 18 1.49 -11.82 0.21
N GLU A 19 1.76 -13.09 0.49
CA GLU A 19 1.04 -13.85 1.52
C GLU A 19 1.19 -13.21 2.91
N LYS A 20 2.38 -12.68 3.23
CA LYS A 20 2.58 -11.92 4.47
C LYS A 20 1.75 -10.63 4.47
N LEU A 21 1.63 -9.95 3.34
CA LEU A 21 0.80 -8.74 3.24
C LEU A 21 -0.69 -9.05 3.45
N LYS A 22 -1.21 -10.14 2.86
CA LYS A 22 -2.57 -10.63 3.13
C LYS A 22 -2.78 -11.00 4.61
N TYR A 23 -1.76 -11.57 5.25
CA TYR A 23 -1.80 -11.80 6.69
C TYR A 23 -1.93 -10.47 7.46
N ASP A 24 -1.17 -9.43 7.09
CA ASP A 24 -1.31 -8.11 7.72
C ASP A 24 -2.68 -7.47 7.48
N GLU A 25 -3.25 -7.62 6.28
CA GLU A 25 -4.62 -7.16 5.98
C GLU A 25 -5.64 -7.88 6.88
N SER A 26 -5.58 -9.20 6.98
CA SER A 26 -6.50 -9.96 7.82
C SER A 26 -6.46 -9.54 9.31
N ARG A 27 -5.34 -8.95 9.75
CA ARG A 27 -5.21 -8.37 11.09
C ARG A 27 -5.95 -7.03 11.18
N LEU A 28 -5.84 -6.18 10.16
CA LEU A 28 -6.58 -4.92 10.05
C LEU A 28 -8.10 -5.17 10.04
N GLU A 29 -8.55 -6.22 9.35
CA GLU A 29 -9.98 -6.56 9.27
C GLU A 29 -10.58 -7.02 10.60
N GLN A 30 -9.78 -7.63 11.48
CA GLN A 30 -10.25 -8.11 12.78
C GLN A 30 -10.37 -6.99 13.81
N SER A 31 -9.38 -6.10 13.83
CA SER A 31 -9.35 -4.94 14.71
C SER A 31 -8.28 -3.99 14.20
N TRP A 32 -8.68 -2.77 13.87
CA TRP A 32 -7.71 -1.73 13.55
C TRP A 32 -6.79 -1.47 14.75
N SER A 33 -5.48 -1.33 14.46
CA SER A 33 -4.51 -0.77 15.39
C SER A 33 -3.40 -0.06 14.62
N VAL A 34 -2.71 0.87 15.29
CA VAL A 34 -1.54 1.56 14.73
C VAL A 34 -0.44 0.56 14.34
N TYR A 35 -0.26 -0.51 15.12
CA TYR A 35 0.76 -1.53 14.84
C TYR A 35 0.42 -2.37 13.62
N ASP A 36 -0.83 -2.79 13.48
CA ASP A 36 -1.28 -3.56 12.31
C ASP A 36 -1.22 -2.69 11.05
N THR A 37 -1.59 -1.40 11.16
CA THR A 37 -1.45 -0.41 10.07
C THR A 37 0.02 -0.26 9.67
N PHE A 38 0.93 -0.07 10.64
CA PHE A 38 2.36 0.06 10.38
C PHE A 38 2.94 -1.17 9.68
N ASN A 39 2.59 -2.37 10.16
CA ASN A 39 3.07 -3.62 9.56
C ASN A 39 2.59 -3.77 8.11
N PHE A 40 1.32 -3.43 7.85
CA PHE A 40 0.75 -3.48 6.51
C PHE A 40 1.45 -2.50 5.56
N VAL A 41 1.52 -1.20 5.91
CA VAL A 41 2.10 -0.18 5.01
C VAL A 41 3.59 -0.39 4.74
N VAL A 42 4.35 -0.87 5.74
CA VAL A 42 5.78 -1.20 5.56
C VAL A 42 5.94 -2.40 4.62
N THR A 43 5.11 -3.43 4.79
CA THR A 43 5.14 -4.61 3.91
C THR A 43 4.76 -4.25 2.49
N ALA A 44 3.67 -3.49 2.30
CA ALA A 44 3.22 -3.01 1.00
C ALA A 44 4.29 -2.15 0.32
N HIS A 45 4.92 -1.23 1.06
CA HIS A 45 6.02 -0.41 0.56
C HIS A 45 7.17 -1.26 0.03
N HIS A 46 7.66 -2.24 0.81
CA HIS A 46 8.77 -3.10 0.39
C HIS A 46 8.39 -4.00 -0.79
N LEU A 47 7.19 -4.58 -0.79
CA LEU A 47 6.72 -5.41 -1.91
C LEU A 47 6.67 -4.60 -3.21
N TYR A 48 6.14 -3.38 -3.16
CA TYR A 48 6.03 -2.52 -4.33
C TYR A 48 7.39 -1.96 -4.78
N ILE A 49 8.11 -1.26 -3.90
CA ILE A 49 9.33 -0.52 -4.26
C ILE A 49 10.53 -1.45 -4.43
N ASP A 50 10.80 -2.30 -3.44
CA ASP A 50 12.03 -3.10 -3.46
C ASP A 50 11.92 -4.33 -4.36
N TRP A 51 10.77 -5.02 -4.35
CA TRP A 51 10.64 -6.33 -4.99
C TRP A 51 10.10 -6.22 -6.41
N LEU A 52 8.97 -5.54 -6.61
CA LEU A 52 8.38 -5.35 -7.94
C LEU A 52 9.14 -4.32 -8.77
N GLN A 53 9.20 -3.05 -8.33
CA GLN A 53 9.86 -1.96 -9.06
C GLN A 53 11.39 -2.14 -9.08
N GLY A 54 11.98 -2.57 -7.97
CA GLY A 54 13.41 -2.86 -7.85
C GLY A 54 13.86 -4.16 -8.51
N LYS A 55 12.92 -4.93 -9.10
CA LYS A 55 13.16 -6.22 -9.78
C LYS A 55 13.90 -7.24 -8.91
N ARG A 56 13.70 -7.19 -7.59
CA ARG A 56 14.31 -8.13 -6.63
C ARG A 56 13.38 -9.31 -6.44
N GLY A 57 13.50 -10.30 -7.31
CA GLY A 57 12.70 -11.52 -7.26
C GLY A 57 11.41 -11.49 -8.09
N ALA A 58 11.04 -10.32 -8.63
CA ALA A 58 9.92 -10.20 -9.57
C ALA A 58 10.29 -10.70 -10.98
N THR A 59 9.32 -11.30 -11.66
CA THR A 59 9.43 -11.60 -13.10
C THR A 59 9.34 -10.32 -13.93
N ALA A 60 9.78 -10.38 -15.20
CA ALA A 60 9.67 -9.23 -16.10
C ALA A 60 8.22 -8.77 -16.30
N GLU A 61 7.27 -9.72 -16.30
CA GLU A 61 5.85 -9.44 -16.47
C GLU A 61 5.24 -8.77 -15.23
N GLN A 62 5.58 -9.25 -14.03
CA GLN A 62 5.18 -8.63 -12.76
C GLN A 62 5.70 -7.19 -12.65
N ALA A 63 6.97 -6.98 -12.97
CA ALA A 63 7.56 -5.64 -12.99
C ALA A 63 6.91 -4.74 -14.05
N HIS A 64 6.59 -5.29 -15.23
CA HIS A 64 5.90 -4.55 -16.29
C HIS A 64 4.52 -4.06 -15.85
N ARG A 65 3.71 -4.94 -15.24
CA ARG A 65 2.40 -4.56 -14.67
C ARG A 65 2.54 -3.48 -13.61
N ALA A 66 3.49 -3.63 -12.67
CA ALA A 66 3.74 -2.63 -11.65
C ALA A 66 4.13 -1.24 -12.24
N HIS A 67 4.91 -1.21 -13.31
CA HIS A 67 5.25 0.03 -14.01
C HIS A 67 4.06 0.66 -14.76
N ASN A 68 3.10 -0.16 -15.19
CA ASN A 68 1.94 0.26 -15.98
C ASN A 68 0.70 0.57 -15.16
N LEU A 69 0.77 0.56 -13.83
CA LEU A 69 -0.29 1.11 -12.99
C LEU A 69 -0.70 2.52 -13.45
N SER A 70 -1.98 2.83 -13.32
CA SER A 70 -2.54 4.16 -13.53
C SER A 70 -1.83 5.20 -12.66
N SER A 71 -1.97 6.49 -13.00
CA SER A 71 -1.45 7.58 -12.17
C SER A 71 -2.04 7.57 -10.76
N GLU A 72 -3.31 7.21 -10.67
CA GLU A 72 -4.14 7.12 -9.49
C GLU A 72 -3.68 5.98 -8.58
N ALA A 73 -3.53 4.77 -9.13
CA ALA A 73 -2.95 3.65 -8.40
C ALA A 73 -1.52 3.94 -7.93
N LYS A 74 -0.70 4.57 -8.78
CA LYS A 74 0.65 5.03 -8.39
C LYS A 74 0.61 6.04 -7.25
N ALA A 75 -0.39 6.94 -7.21
CA ALA A 75 -0.58 7.86 -6.11
C ALA A 75 -0.92 7.12 -4.82
N LEU A 76 -1.81 6.13 -4.85
CA LEU A 76 -2.10 5.28 -3.69
C LEU A 76 -0.84 4.60 -3.13
N PHE A 77 -0.04 3.95 -3.98
CA PHE A 77 1.21 3.31 -3.54
C PHE A 77 2.28 4.30 -3.06
N LYS A 78 2.27 5.52 -3.61
CA LYS A 78 3.15 6.60 -3.14
C LYS A 78 2.71 7.10 -1.76
N ALA A 79 1.41 7.27 -1.51
CA ALA A 79 0.87 7.63 -0.21
C ALA A 79 1.28 6.59 0.87
N VAL A 80 1.12 5.29 0.58
CA VAL A 80 1.57 4.19 1.45
C VAL A 80 3.08 4.28 1.74
N THR A 81 3.87 4.58 0.71
CA THR A 81 5.33 4.76 0.84
C THR A 81 5.70 5.94 1.72
N GLU A 82 4.98 7.06 1.60
CA GLU A 82 5.20 8.26 2.41
C GLU A 82 4.83 8.02 3.87
N VAL A 83 3.68 7.37 4.13
CA VAL A 83 3.26 6.97 5.49
C VAL A 83 4.31 6.04 6.11
N SER A 84 4.71 4.97 5.42
CA SER A 84 5.73 4.03 5.89
C SER A 84 7.05 4.73 6.24
N ASN A 85 7.51 5.68 5.40
CA ASN A 85 8.74 6.42 5.65
C ASN A 85 8.59 7.44 6.78
N GLY A 86 7.47 8.16 6.84
CA GLY A 86 7.17 9.12 7.91
C GLY A 86 7.12 8.46 9.28
N THR A 87 6.51 7.27 9.39
CA THR A 87 6.50 6.52 10.66
C THR A 87 7.89 6.03 11.06
N LYS A 88 8.75 5.68 10.10
CA LYS A 88 10.12 5.20 10.38
C LYS A 88 11.09 6.32 10.76
N HIS A 89 10.99 7.47 10.11
CA HIS A 89 11.99 8.54 10.20
C HIS A 89 11.55 9.74 11.07
N TRP A 90 10.36 9.69 11.68
CA TRP A 90 9.73 10.76 12.48
C TRP A 90 9.34 12.00 11.67
N GLU A 91 10.18 12.41 10.71
CA GLU A 91 9.92 13.48 9.76
C GLU A 91 10.57 13.17 8.39
N LEU A 92 9.95 13.66 7.32
CA LEU A 92 10.56 13.65 5.99
C LEU A 92 11.64 14.73 5.94
N THR A 93 12.89 14.35 6.20
CA THR A 93 14.04 15.27 6.22
C THR A 93 14.66 15.53 4.84
N ASP A 94 14.41 14.68 3.85
CA ASP A 94 14.88 14.87 2.48
C ASP A 94 14.01 15.93 1.77
N PRO A 95 14.58 17.09 1.38
CA PRO A 95 13.82 18.17 0.73
C PRO A 95 13.09 17.71 -0.54
N LYS A 96 13.68 16.80 -1.32
CA LYS A 96 13.04 16.29 -2.55
C LYS A 96 11.84 15.41 -2.23
N LYS A 97 11.90 14.64 -1.14
CA LYS A 97 10.77 13.84 -0.66
C LYS A 97 9.66 14.72 -0.12
N LYS A 98 10.01 15.82 0.55
CA LYS A 98 9.06 16.80 1.04
C LYS A 98 8.36 17.57 -0.10
N GLU A 99 9.10 18.00 -1.12
CA GLU A 99 8.54 18.68 -2.30
C GLU A 99 7.63 17.77 -3.14
N SER A 100 7.93 16.47 -3.15
CA SER A 100 7.12 15.48 -3.86
C SER A 100 6.07 14.81 -3.00
N GLN A 101 5.87 15.23 -1.74
CA GLN A 101 4.85 14.65 -0.86
C GLN A 101 3.45 14.82 -1.46
N ILE A 102 2.61 13.79 -1.33
CA ILE A 102 1.20 13.83 -1.75
C ILE A 102 0.23 13.53 -0.62
N ILE A 103 0.68 12.88 0.47
CA ILE A 103 -0.11 12.75 1.70
C ILE A 103 -0.25 14.14 2.31
N ASP A 104 -1.48 14.61 2.40
CA ASP A 104 -1.83 15.86 3.09
C ASP A 104 -2.07 15.58 4.57
N GLU A 105 -2.77 14.47 4.87
CA GLU A 105 -3.19 14.13 6.23
C GLU A 105 -3.30 12.61 6.41
N VAL A 106 -2.91 12.15 7.60
CA VAL A 106 -3.37 10.88 8.18
C VAL A 106 -4.18 11.24 9.42
N THR A 107 -5.46 10.95 9.43
CA THR A 107 -6.36 11.37 10.51
C THR A 107 -6.03 10.65 11.82
N PRO A 108 -6.36 11.25 12.98
CA PRO A 108 -6.62 10.45 14.17
C PRO A 108 -7.73 9.43 13.91
N PRO A 109 -7.83 8.33 14.68
CA PRO A 109 -8.90 7.35 14.51
C PRO A 109 -10.27 8.01 14.63
N CYS A 110 -11.14 7.81 13.64
CA CYS A 110 -12.47 8.41 13.57
C CYS A 110 -13.47 7.50 12.84
N ILE A 111 -14.75 7.90 12.90
CA ILE A 111 -15.85 7.31 12.13
C ILE A 111 -16.33 8.33 11.11
N ASP A 112 -15.92 8.18 9.85
CA ASP A 112 -16.17 9.14 8.76
C ASP A 112 -16.72 8.48 7.47
N ASP A 113 -16.73 7.15 7.39
CA ASP A 113 -17.25 6.37 6.26
C ASP A 113 -18.01 5.12 6.72
N TYR A 114 -18.54 4.34 5.78
CA TYR A 114 -19.30 3.14 6.08
C TYR A 114 -18.44 2.08 6.78
N GLU A 115 -17.19 1.93 6.33
CA GLU A 115 -16.23 0.97 6.87
C GLU A 115 -15.91 1.28 8.34
N SER A 116 -15.54 2.52 8.65
CA SER A 116 -15.29 2.95 10.03
C SER A 116 -16.54 2.92 10.91
N TYR A 117 -17.73 3.12 10.33
CA TYR A 117 -18.99 2.92 11.05
C TYR A 117 -19.23 1.43 11.40
N CYS A 118 -18.95 0.52 10.48
CA CYS A 118 -19.21 -0.91 10.66
C CYS A 118 -18.13 -1.64 11.48
N PHE A 119 -16.87 -1.24 11.34
CA PHE A 119 -15.71 -1.96 11.88
C PHE A 119 -14.97 -1.18 12.98
N GLY A 120 -15.43 0.04 13.31
CA GLY A 120 -14.91 0.87 14.38
C GLY A 120 -13.98 1.98 13.92
N GLU A 121 -13.56 2.83 14.86
CA GLU A 121 -12.66 3.96 14.58
C GLU A 121 -11.36 3.48 13.93
N MET A 122 -10.98 4.13 12.84
CA MET A 122 -9.75 3.84 12.10
C MET A 122 -9.19 5.11 11.46
N VAL A 123 -7.96 5.04 10.96
CA VAL A 123 -7.32 6.18 10.28
C VAL A 123 -7.74 6.25 8.82
N HIS A 124 -7.76 7.47 8.30
CA HIS A 124 -8.00 7.80 6.91
C HIS A 124 -6.79 8.49 6.32
N PHE A 125 -6.53 8.24 5.05
CA PHE A 125 -5.50 8.90 4.26
C PHE A 125 -6.15 9.94 3.37
N ARG A 126 -5.70 11.20 3.48
CA ARG A 126 -5.99 12.24 2.50
C ARG A 126 -4.76 12.49 1.66
N PHE A 127 -4.91 12.36 0.35
CA PHE A 127 -3.86 12.65 -0.62
C PHE A 127 -4.47 13.05 -1.95
N ASN A 128 -3.96 14.11 -2.59
CA ASN A 128 -4.57 14.68 -3.79
C ASN A 128 -6.07 14.95 -3.57
N ASP A 129 -6.93 14.40 -4.44
CA ASP A 129 -8.39 14.44 -4.37
C ASP A 129 -8.99 13.15 -3.77
N TYR A 130 -8.25 12.39 -2.97
CA TYR A 130 -8.73 11.15 -2.34
C TYR A 130 -8.87 11.27 -0.83
N TYR A 131 -9.89 10.62 -0.28
CA TYR A 131 -10.07 10.37 1.14
C TYR A 131 -10.54 8.94 1.35
N ILE A 132 -9.71 8.11 1.99
CA ILE A 132 -9.93 6.67 2.07
C ILE A 132 -9.49 6.12 3.44
N SER A 133 -10.31 5.29 4.06
CA SER A 133 -9.92 4.57 5.28
C SER A 133 -8.79 3.57 5.01
N ILE A 134 -8.00 3.25 6.03
CA ILE A 134 -6.97 2.19 5.92
C ILE A 134 -7.57 0.84 5.51
N PHE A 135 -8.79 0.54 5.93
CA PHE A 135 -9.49 -0.70 5.57
C PHE A 135 -9.78 -0.76 4.07
N ALA A 136 -10.40 0.28 3.51
CA ALA A 136 -10.67 0.34 2.07
C ALA A 136 -9.37 0.41 1.25
N ALA A 137 -8.37 1.16 1.74
CA ALA A 137 -7.07 1.25 1.09
C ALA A 137 -6.36 -0.11 1.08
N SER A 138 -6.41 -0.89 2.17
CA SER A 138 -5.74 -2.21 2.22
C SER A 138 -6.34 -3.17 1.21
N ALA A 139 -7.66 -3.22 1.10
CA ALA A 139 -8.36 -4.05 0.12
C ALA A 139 -7.97 -3.71 -1.33
N LEU A 140 -7.92 -2.43 -1.67
CA LEU A 140 -7.47 -1.98 -2.99
C LEU A 140 -6.00 -2.35 -3.24
N ILE A 141 -5.13 -2.12 -2.24
CA ILE A 141 -3.69 -2.44 -2.34
C ILE A 141 -3.50 -3.94 -2.58
N ILE A 142 -4.23 -4.80 -1.86
CA ILE A 142 -4.21 -6.25 -2.07
C ILE A 142 -4.67 -6.59 -3.48
N GLY A 143 -5.80 -6.05 -3.94
CA GLY A 143 -6.28 -6.28 -5.30
C GLY A 143 -5.27 -5.87 -6.38
N TYR A 144 -4.63 -4.71 -6.24
CA TYR A 144 -3.56 -4.30 -7.16
C TYR A 144 -2.36 -5.24 -7.11
N PHE A 145 -1.97 -5.74 -5.94
CA PHE A 145 -0.91 -6.75 -5.85
C PHE A 145 -1.30 -8.07 -6.48
N GLU A 146 -2.53 -8.57 -6.29
CA GLU A 146 -3.02 -9.78 -6.97
C GLU A 146 -2.91 -9.62 -8.49
N TRP A 147 -3.39 -8.49 -9.02
CA TRP A 147 -3.29 -8.18 -10.44
C TRP A 147 -1.82 -8.08 -10.91
N MET A 148 -0.97 -7.37 -10.17
CA MET A 148 0.45 -7.23 -10.51
C MET A 148 1.19 -8.58 -10.49
N ILE A 149 0.89 -9.46 -9.53
CA ILE A 149 1.64 -10.69 -9.30
C ILE A 149 1.17 -11.80 -10.24
N PHE A 150 -0.14 -12.04 -10.32
CA PHE A 150 -0.71 -13.19 -11.02
C PHE A 150 -1.22 -12.82 -12.41
N GLY A 151 -1.83 -11.64 -12.56
CA GLY A 151 -2.39 -11.17 -13.83
C GLY A 151 -3.63 -11.96 -14.28
N LYS A 152 -4.53 -11.29 -15.00
CA LYS A 152 -5.74 -11.84 -15.68
C LYS A 152 -6.83 -12.48 -14.83
N ASP A 153 -6.59 -12.79 -13.56
CA ASP A 153 -7.65 -13.11 -12.61
C ASP A 153 -8.30 -11.83 -12.06
N LYS A 154 -9.59 -11.90 -11.69
CA LYS A 154 -10.32 -10.76 -11.11
C LYS A 154 -9.80 -10.45 -9.71
N PRO A 155 -9.71 -9.15 -9.32
CA PRO A 155 -10.12 -7.97 -10.08
C PRO A 155 -9.08 -7.48 -11.11
N THR A 156 -9.56 -6.90 -12.21
CA THR A 156 -8.72 -6.24 -13.23
C THR A 156 -8.22 -4.88 -12.74
N ALA A 157 -7.14 -4.35 -13.36
CA ALA A 157 -6.65 -3.00 -13.05
C ALA A 157 -7.73 -1.93 -13.25
N ASP A 158 -8.54 -2.03 -14.30
CA ASP A 158 -9.62 -1.08 -14.57
C ASP A 158 -10.72 -1.16 -13.49
N GLU A 159 -11.13 -2.38 -13.08
CA GLU A 159 -12.09 -2.57 -11.98
C GLU A 159 -11.55 -1.99 -10.64
N LEU A 160 -10.24 -2.08 -10.41
CA LEU A 160 -9.59 -1.50 -9.23
C LEU A 160 -9.47 0.02 -9.31
N ASP A 161 -9.17 0.57 -10.49
CA ASP A 161 -9.13 2.02 -10.72
C ASP A 161 -10.53 2.63 -10.54
N ASP A 162 -11.58 1.98 -11.03
CA ASP A 162 -12.97 2.38 -10.83
C ASP A 162 -13.35 2.34 -9.34
N ALA A 163 -12.93 1.30 -8.61
CA ALA A 163 -13.14 1.21 -7.17
C ALA A 163 -12.35 2.28 -6.40
N LEU A 164 -11.11 2.58 -6.79
CA LEU A 164 -10.35 3.68 -6.20
C LEU A 164 -11.02 5.03 -6.46
N ALA A 165 -11.59 5.23 -7.65
CA ALA A 165 -12.28 6.47 -8.02
C ALA A 165 -13.51 6.78 -7.14
N SER A 166 -14.14 5.78 -6.50
CA SER A 166 -15.26 6.03 -5.59
C SER A 166 -14.85 6.76 -4.30
N PHE A 167 -13.55 6.83 -4.00
CA PHE A 167 -13.00 7.54 -2.84
C PHE A 167 -12.54 8.97 -3.17
N LYS A 168 -12.81 9.45 -4.39
CA LYS A 168 -12.53 10.85 -4.73
C LYS A 168 -13.44 11.79 -3.98
N ILE A 169 -12.86 12.80 -3.35
CA ILE A 169 -13.59 13.91 -2.73
C ILE A 169 -13.83 15.01 -3.76
N ALA A 170 -14.98 15.68 -3.65
CA ALA A 170 -15.26 16.85 -4.49
C ALA A 170 -14.19 17.93 -4.24
N PRO A 171 -13.71 18.62 -5.29
CA PRO A 171 -12.83 19.76 -5.10
C PRO A 171 -13.53 20.80 -4.23
N THR A 172 -12.88 21.18 -3.13
CA THR A 172 -13.32 22.24 -2.21
C THR A 172 -13.18 23.62 -2.82
#